data_AF-A0A937VCT2-F1
#
_entry.id   AF-A0A937VCT2-F1
#
_cell.length_a   1.000
_cell.length_b   1.000
_cell.length_c   1.000
_cell.angle_alpha   90.00
_cell.angle_beta   90.00
_cell.angle_gamma   90.00
#
_symmetry.space_group_name_H-M   'P 1'
#
loop_
_entity.id
_entity.type
_entity.pdbx_description
1 polymer ?
#
loop_
_entity_poly.entity_id
_entity_poly.type
_entity_poly.pdbx_seq_one_letter_code
_entity_poly.pdbx_strand_id
1 'polypeptide(L)'
;MLWQGGFYVRHPEQGPWQLHLELQSHEPTNAILLNGHFLGYLPVKDWTYSWLSASFPVPADYLQPGYNELTVRAGNTAPKLQSPVFTWDDVLLRGVFLERIGGYPTGSANPATR
;
A
#
# COMPACT_ATOMS: atom_id res chain seq x y z
N MET A 1 -4.31 2.52 -15.30
CA MET A 1 -4.70 1.92 -14.00
C MET A 1 -4.31 0.46 -14.07
N LEU A 2 -3.60 -0.08 -13.07
CA LEU A 2 -3.11 -1.47 -13.11
C LEU A 2 -3.98 -2.41 -12.28
N TRP A 3 -4.38 -1.98 -11.08
CA TRP A 3 -5.12 -2.81 -10.16
C TRP A 3 -5.97 -1.96 -9.21
N GLN A 4 -7.11 -2.52 -8.79
CA GLN A 4 -7.98 -1.97 -7.75
C GLN A 4 -8.42 -3.09 -6.81
N GLY A 5 -8.47 -2.77 -5.52
CA GLY A 5 -9.05 -3.61 -4.47
C GLY A 5 -9.38 -2.75 -3.27
N GLY A 6 -9.76 -3.37 -2.15
CA GLY A 6 -10.09 -2.57 -0.98
C GLY A 6 -10.30 -3.39 0.27
N PHE A 7 -10.52 -2.69 1.37
CA PHE A 7 -10.69 -3.26 2.71
C PHE A 7 -11.68 -2.40 3.51
N TYR A 8 -12.18 -2.96 4.62
CA TYR A 8 -13.14 -2.27 5.48
C TYR A 8 -12.46 -1.80 6.77
N VAL A 9 -12.70 -0.54 7.15
CA VAL A 9 -12.23 0.06 8.40
C VAL A 9 -13.43 0.53 9.20
N ARG A 10 -13.50 0.17 10.50
CA ARG A 10 -14.61 0.59 11.36
C ARG A 10 -14.37 1.97 12.00
N HIS A 11 -13.15 2.19 12.49
CA HIS A 11 -12.79 3.33 13.32
C HIS A 11 -11.49 3.98 12.82
N PRO A 12 -11.50 4.67 11.67
CA PRO A 12 -10.30 5.28 11.10
C PRO A 12 -9.64 6.30 12.03
N GLU A 13 -10.40 6.91 12.93
CA GLU A 13 -9.92 7.85 13.94
C GLU A 13 -9.00 7.23 15.00
N GLN A 14 -8.93 5.90 15.12
CA GLN A 14 -8.11 5.21 16.14
C GLN A 14 -6.64 5.06 15.76
N GLY A 15 -6.25 5.52 14.57
CA GLY A 15 -4.88 5.49 14.07
C GLY A 15 -3.89 6.34 14.90
N PRO A 16 -2.58 6.15 14.70
CA PRO A 16 -1.99 6.16 13.37
C PRO A 16 -2.05 4.80 12.67
N TRP A 17 -2.13 4.84 11.34
CA TRP A 17 -2.22 3.65 10.49
C TRP A 17 -1.00 3.52 9.58
N GLN A 18 -0.67 2.28 9.24
CA GLN A 18 0.34 1.98 8.23
C GLN A 18 -0.18 0.87 7.31
N LEU A 19 -0.04 1.11 6.01
CA LEU A 19 -0.33 0.13 4.97
C LEU A 19 0.96 -0.62 4.66
N HIS A 20 0.88 -1.94 4.67
CA HIS A 20 1.97 -2.84 4.32
C HIS A 20 1.62 -3.61 3.07
N LEU A 21 2.63 -3.86 2.23
CA LEU A 21 2.53 -4.73 1.07
C LEU A 21 3.90 -5.30 0.71
N GLU A 22 3.88 -6.42 0.00
CA GLU A 22 5.03 -6.92 -0.74
C GLU A 22 4.79 -6.76 -2.24
N LEU A 23 5.83 -6.35 -2.98
CA LEU A 23 5.69 -6.10 -4.40
C LEU A 23 6.93 -6.47 -5.23
N GLN A 24 6.70 -6.62 -6.54
CA GLN A 24 7.70 -6.51 -7.59
C GLN A 24 7.24 -5.38 -8.53
N SER A 25 8.09 -4.37 -8.73
CA SER A 25 7.79 -3.18 -9.53
C SER A 25 9.06 -2.69 -10.20
N HIS A 26 8.97 -2.33 -11.48
CA HIS A 26 10.11 -1.93 -12.29
C HIS A 26 10.05 -0.45 -12.69
N GLU A 27 8.87 0.16 -12.67
CA GLU A 27 8.73 1.59 -13.00
C GLU A 27 8.76 2.51 -11.77
N PRO A 28 9.63 3.54 -11.74
CA PRO A 28 9.72 4.50 -10.62
C PRO A 28 8.51 5.40 -10.48
N THR A 29 7.64 5.43 -11.50
CA THR A 29 6.46 6.29 -11.51
C THR A 29 5.18 5.56 -11.12
N ASN A 30 5.28 4.27 -10.77
CA ASN A 30 4.16 3.53 -10.19
C ASN A 30 3.76 4.12 -8.85
N ALA A 31 2.45 4.27 -8.65
CA ALA A 31 1.89 4.96 -7.51
C ALA A 31 0.80 4.14 -6.83
N ILE A 32 0.71 4.32 -5.52
CA ILE A 32 -0.37 3.79 -4.69
C ILE A 32 -1.27 4.93 -4.24
N LEU A 33 -2.58 4.73 -4.38
CA LEU A 33 -3.61 5.67 -4.01
C LEU A 33 -4.62 4.99 -3.08
N LEU A 34 -5.10 5.71 -2.08
CA LEU A 34 -6.14 5.26 -1.16
C LEU A 34 -7.31 6.23 -1.22
N ASN A 35 -8.50 5.74 -1.57
CA ASN A 35 -9.70 6.56 -1.83
C ASN A 35 -9.42 7.74 -2.77
N GLY A 36 -8.54 7.53 -3.77
CA GLY A 36 -8.11 8.57 -4.72
C GLY A 36 -6.99 9.49 -4.22
N HIS A 37 -6.60 9.43 -2.95
CA HIS A 37 -5.49 10.20 -2.39
C HIS A 37 -4.15 9.52 -2.65
N PHE A 38 -3.14 10.26 -3.09
CA PHE A 38 -1.79 9.74 -3.31
C PHE A 38 -1.12 9.42 -1.98
N LEU A 39 -0.71 8.15 -1.80
CA LEU A 39 0.05 7.70 -0.62
C LEU A 39 1.56 7.70 -0.87
N GLY A 40 1.99 7.40 -2.10
CA GLY A 40 3.41 7.34 -2.43
C GLY A 40 3.70 6.62 -3.73
N TYR A 41 4.98 6.66 -4.13
CA TYR A 41 5.51 5.84 -5.21
C TYR A 41 5.89 4.45 -4.70
N LEU A 42 5.69 3.42 -5.52
CA LEU A 42 6.15 2.08 -5.22
C LEU A 42 7.68 2.03 -5.33
N PRO A 43 8.38 1.32 -4.41
CA PRO A 43 9.82 1.13 -4.53
C PRO A 43 10.14 0.34 -5.80
N VAL A 44 11.23 0.73 -6.46
CA VAL A 44 11.73 0.08 -7.67
C VAL A 44 12.80 -0.93 -7.30
N LYS A 45 12.78 -2.08 -7.98
CA LYS A 45 13.88 -3.04 -7.93
C LYS A 45 14.48 -3.30 -9.31
N ASP A 46 15.71 -3.80 -9.30
CA ASP A 46 16.31 -4.49 -10.43
C ASP A 46 15.59 -5.82 -10.75
N TRP A 47 15.92 -6.41 -11.90
CA TRP A 47 15.28 -7.62 -12.47
C TRP A 47 15.61 -8.92 -11.71
N THR A 48 15.84 -8.87 -10.40
CA THR A 48 16.23 -10.00 -9.56
C THR A 48 15.05 -10.83 -9.04
N TYR A 49 13.83 -10.57 -9.52
CA TYR A 49 12.58 -11.29 -9.19
C TYR A 49 12.29 -11.46 -7.69
N SER A 50 12.90 -10.66 -6.82
CA SER A 50 12.67 -10.76 -5.37
C SER A 50 11.62 -9.76 -4.92
N TRP A 51 10.84 -10.17 -3.92
CA TRP A 51 9.81 -9.35 -3.31
C TRP A 51 10.43 -8.26 -2.43
N LEU A 52 9.92 -7.03 -2.56
CA LEU A 52 10.23 -5.92 -1.67
C LEU A 52 9.08 -5.68 -0.72
N SER A 53 9.37 -5.56 0.58
CA SER A 53 8.40 -5.06 1.55
C SER A 53 8.36 -3.54 1.50
N ALA A 54 7.16 -2.97 1.44
CA ALA A 54 6.92 -1.54 1.50
C ALA A 54 5.88 -1.20 2.57
N SER A 55 6.08 -0.08 3.23
CA SER A 55 5.17 0.44 4.24
C SER A 55 4.88 1.91 3.99
N PHE A 56 3.61 2.28 4.01
CA PHE A 56 3.15 3.65 3.77
C PHE A 56 2.38 4.15 4.99
N PRO A 57 2.76 5.28 5.62
CA PRO A 57 1.91 5.89 6.64
C PRO A 57 0.58 6.29 5.99
N VAL A 58 -0.53 5.94 6.64
CA VAL A 58 -1.88 6.25 6.16
C VAL A 58 -2.49 7.33 7.07
N PRO A 59 -2.67 8.56 6.57
CA PRO A 59 -3.41 9.58 7.27
C PRO A 59 -4.84 9.13 7.55
N ALA A 60 -5.34 9.38 8.76
CA ALA A 60 -6.69 8.94 9.16
C ALA A 60 -7.79 9.59 8.31
N ASP A 61 -7.56 10.81 7.81
CA ASP A 61 -8.42 11.55 6.90
C ASP A 61 -8.47 10.97 5.48
N TYR A 62 -7.55 10.07 5.12
CA TYR A 62 -7.61 9.35 3.85
C TYR A 62 -8.46 8.09 3.96
N LEU A 63 -8.84 7.69 5.18
CA LEU A 63 -9.71 6.56 5.45
C LEU A 63 -11.14 7.03 5.71
N GLN A 64 -12.10 6.20 5.36
CA GLN A 64 -13.51 6.38 5.71
C GLN A 64 -14.05 5.16 6.48
N PRO A 65 -15.02 5.35 7.38
CA PRO A 65 -15.75 4.23 7.97
C PRO A 65 -16.42 3.41 6.85
N GLY A 66 -16.22 2.09 6.87
CA GLY A 66 -16.67 1.19 5.82
C GLY A 66 -15.57 0.90 4.79
N TYR A 67 -15.96 0.82 3.52
CA TYR A 67 -15.09 0.39 2.42
C TYR A 67 -14.07 1.47 2.06
N ASN A 68 -12.82 1.08 1.86
CA ASN A 68 -11.72 1.91 1.40
C ASN A 68 -11.09 1.28 0.17
N GLU A 69 -10.98 2.03 -0.93
CA GLU A 69 -10.40 1.55 -2.18
C GLU A 69 -8.91 1.84 -2.23
N LEU A 70 -8.12 0.81 -2.51
CA LEU A 70 -6.70 0.90 -2.81
C LEU A 70 -6.51 0.74 -4.32
N THR A 71 -5.93 1.75 -4.96
CA THR A 71 -5.61 1.74 -6.39
C THR A 71 -4.10 1.72 -6.59
N VAL A 72 -3.63 0.81 -7.44
CA VAL A 72 -2.25 0.83 -7.95
C VAL A 72 -2.26 1.30 -9.40
N ARG A 73 -1.49 2.34 -9.66
CA ARG A 73 -1.43 3.00 -10.97
C ARG A 73 -0.06 2.82 -11.59
N ALA A 74 -0.04 2.25 -12.80
CA ALA A 74 1.12 2.28 -13.68
C ALA A 74 1.55 3.73 -13.89
N GLY A 75 2.83 3.98 -13.68
CA GLY A 75 3.48 5.14 -14.21
C GLY A 75 3.70 5.02 -15.72
N ASN A 76 4.12 6.11 -16.36
CA ASN A 76 4.48 6.07 -17.78
C ASN A 76 5.96 5.66 -17.88
N THR A 77 6.22 4.59 -18.63
CA THR A 77 7.57 4.09 -18.92
C THR A 77 8.39 5.16 -19.65
N ALA A 78 9.62 5.38 -19.18
CA ALA A 78 10.59 6.20 -19.92
C ALA A 78 11.21 5.36 -21.07
N PRO A 79 11.50 5.96 -22.24
CA PRO A 79 11.39 7.38 -22.57
C PRO A 79 9.97 7.80 -22.99
N LYS A 80 9.65 9.10 -22.77
CA LYS A 80 8.40 9.79 -23.20
C LYS A 80 8.03 9.67 -24.69
N LEU A 81 8.83 8.96 -25.49
CA LEU A 81 8.61 8.68 -26.91
C LEU A 81 7.59 7.56 -27.13
N GLN A 82 7.17 6.82 -26.10
CA GLN A 82 6.10 5.84 -26.22
C GLN A 82 4.72 6.51 -26.19
N SER A 83 3.79 5.96 -26.99
CA SER A 83 2.40 6.42 -27.06
C SER A 83 1.76 6.40 -25.67
N PRO A 84 0.91 7.39 -25.30
CA PRO A 84 0.28 7.45 -23.97
C PRO A 84 -0.56 6.21 -23.59
N VAL A 85 -0.92 5.39 -24.58
CA VAL A 85 -1.68 4.15 -24.41
C VAL A 85 -0.79 2.91 -24.21
N PHE A 86 0.54 3.08 -24.26
CA PHE A 86 1.51 2.00 -24.12
C PHE A 86 2.16 2.09 -22.73
N THR A 87 1.58 1.37 -21.77
CA THR A 87 2.19 1.12 -20.46
C THR A 87 2.61 -0.34 -20.42
N TRP A 88 3.91 -0.60 -20.39
CA TRP A 88 4.46 -1.95 -20.22
C TRP A 88 5.10 -2.00 -18.84
N ASP A 89 4.31 -2.37 -17.83
CA ASP A 89 4.87 -2.75 -16.53
C ASP A 89 4.04 -3.87 -15.90
N ASP A 90 4.77 -4.83 -15.35
CA ASP A 90 4.25 -5.93 -14.57
C ASP A 90 4.45 -5.61 -13.10
N VAL A 91 3.37 -5.20 -12.44
CA VAL A 91 3.36 -5.01 -10.98
C VAL A 91 2.73 -6.23 -10.33
N LEU A 92 3.51 -6.95 -9.55
CA LEU A 92 3.04 -8.06 -8.73
C LEU A 92 2.89 -7.58 -7.28
N LEU A 93 1.77 -7.93 -6.64
CA LEU A 93 1.43 -7.50 -5.29
C LEU A 93 0.97 -8.70 -4.46
N ARG A 94 1.37 -8.74 -3.18
CA ARG A 94 0.84 -9.70 -2.21
C ARG A 94 0.95 -9.15 -0.79
N GLY A 95 0.29 -9.82 0.15
CA GLY A 95 0.39 -9.49 1.57
C GLY A 95 -0.03 -8.06 1.90
N VAL A 96 -1.08 -7.56 1.23
CA VAL A 96 -1.58 -6.19 1.45
C VAL A 96 -2.43 -6.16 2.71
N PHE A 97 -2.03 -5.40 3.72
CA PHE A 97 -2.81 -5.22 4.95
C PHE A 97 -2.60 -3.85 5.59
N LEU A 98 -3.60 -3.39 6.33
CA LEU A 98 -3.55 -2.16 7.11
C LEU A 98 -3.36 -2.50 8.59
N GLU A 99 -2.36 -1.90 9.23
CA GLU A 99 -2.05 -2.06 10.64
C GLU A 99 -2.23 -0.74 11.39
N ARG A 100 -2.74 -0.81 12.63
CA ARG A 100 -2.76 0.32 13.56
C ARG A 100 -1.45 0.35 14.34
N ILE A 101 -0.68 1.42 14.20
CA ILE A 101 0.58 1.59 14.93
C ILE A 101 0.29 2.27 16.27
N GLY A 102 0.78 1.69 17.37
CA GLY A 102 0.69 2.30 18.70
C GLY A 102 -0.34 1.68 19.65
N GLY A 103 -0.86 0.49 19.33
CA GLY A 103 -1.59 -0.33 20.31
C GLY A 103 -0.63 -1.16 21.16
N TYR A 104 0.00 -0.58 22.20
CA TYR A 104 0.41 -1.45 23.30
C TYR A 104 -0.87 -2.05 23.90
N PRO A 105 -1.00 -3.39 24.05
CA PRO A 105 -2.05 -3.92 24.88
C PRO A 105 -1.75 -3.50 26.32
N THR A 106 -2.42 -2.46 26.81
CA THR A 106 -2.58 -2.29 28.26
C THR A 106 -3.46 -3.43 28.76
N GLY A 107 -2.82 -4.55 29.08
CA GLY A 107 -3.45 -5.68 29.78
C GLY A 107 -3.56 -6.97 28.97
N SER A 108 -2.44 -7.65 28.74
CA SER A 108 -2.43 -9.10 28.90
C SER A 108 -1.64 -9.41 30.17
N ALA A 109 -2.34 -9.77 31.23
CA ALA A 109 -1.70 -10.32 32.42
C ALA A 109 -0.81 -11.50 32.01
N ASN A 110 0.42 -11.50 32.49
CA ASN A 110 1.34 -12.63 32.39
C ASN A 110 0.72 -13.84 33.12
N PRO A 111 0.40 -14.96 32.46
CA PRO A 111 -0.12 -16.13 33.15
C PRO A 111 0.98 -16.95 33.87
N ALA A 112 2.24 -16.51 33.86
CA ALA A 112 3.32 -17.19 34.58
C ALA A 112 3.44 -16.72 36.04
N THR A 113 2.40 -16.98 36.84
CA THR A 113 2.53 -17.22 38.30
C THR A 113 1.29 -17.95 38.80
N ARG A 114 1.35 -19.28 38.81
CA ARG A 114 0.69 -20.15 39.79
C ARG A 114 1.39 -21.50 39.81
#